data_AF-A0A1F7F808-F1
#
_entry.id   AF-A0A1F7F808-F1
#
_cell.length_a   1.000
_cell.length_b   1.000
_cell.length_c   1.000
_cell.angle_alpha   90.00
_cell.angle_beta   90.00
_cell.angle_gamma   90.00
#
_symmetry.space_group_name_H-M   'P 1'
#
loop_
_entity.id
_entity.type
_entity.pdbx_description
1 polymer ?
#
loop_
_entity_poly.entity_id
_entity_poly.type
_entity_poly.pdbx_seq_one_letter_code
_entity_poly.pdbx_strand_id
1 'polypeptide(L)'
;MTHLTPRKRLLSLNLLIYISAFLYFTCNTERVKMSSYTSNLQHFLDKNGDIPLDIHPEGRKMASFLTSVVDRVTASFPFVREFIKTGLKCMKTDCRGAIIGHFRNENEPIVWQCMKCSDFGSISDWQNSHWDKATNKIKKTV
;
A
#
# COMPACT_ATOMS: atom_id res chain seq x y z
N MET A 1 -8.01 -69.48 -38.04
CA MET A 1 -8.89 -69.08 -36.92
C MET A 1 -8.04 -68.96 -35.67
N THR A 2 -7.59 -67.76 -35.33
CA THR A 2 -6.93 -67.47 -34.05
C THR A 2 -7.49 -66.15 -33.58
N HIS A 3 -8.34 -66.27 -32.56
CA HIS A 3 -9.15 -65.22 -31.98
C HIS A 3 -8.24 -64.31 -31.14
N LEU A 4 -8.03 -63.07 -31.60
CA LEU A 4 -7.50 -62.01 -30.74
C LEU A 4 -8.65 -61.49 -29.86
N THR A 5 -8.48 -61.55 -28.54
CA THR A 5 -9.14 -60.60 -27.63
C THR A 5 -8.06 -59.66 -27.11
N PRO A 6 -8.37 -58.37 -26.94
CA PRO A 6 -8.52 -57.92 -25.57
C PRO A 6 -9.60 -56.84 -25.35
N ARG A 7 -10.25 -56.98 -24.19
CA ARG A 7 -10.75 -55.93 -23.30
C ARG A 7 -11.44 -54.72 -23.94
N LYS A 8 -12.77 -54.82 -24.02
CA LYS A 8 -13.66 -53.67 -23.77
C LYS A 8 -13.49 -53.17 -22.34
N ARG A 9 -13.71 -51.85 -22.17
CA ARG A 9 -13.83 -51.05 -20.94
C ARG A 9 -12.53 -50.54 -20.33
N LEU A 10 -12.16 -49.31 -20.68
CA LEU A 10 -11.55 -48.35 -19.74
C LEU A 10 -11.47 -46.93 -20.34
N LEU A 11 -12.62 -46.32 -20.63
CA LEU A 11 -12.70 -44.90 -20.98
C LEU A 11 -14.02 -44.32 -20.44
N SER A 12 -14.05 -43.90 -19.17
CA SER A 12 -15.06 -42.90 -18.74
C SER A 12 -14.82 -42.22 -17.38
N LEU A 13 -13.76 -42.52 -16.61
CA LEU A 13 -13.61 -41.99 -15.25
C LEU A 13 -12.53 -40.93 -15.03
N ASN A 14 -11.80 -40.49 -16.07
CA ASN A 14 -10.70 -39.53 -15.91
C ASN A 14 -10.99 -38.10 -16.36
N LEU A 15 -12.07 -37.83 -17.11
CA LEU A 15 -12.36 -36.46 -17.58
C LEU A 15 -13.11 -35.63 -16.53
N LEU A 16 -14.05 -36.25 -15.80
CA LEU A 16 -14.85 -35.57 -14.77
C LEU A 16 -14.03 -35.16 -13.54
N ILE A 17 -13.05 -35.98 -13.14
CA ILE A 17 -12.15 -35.67 -12.02
C ILE A 17 -11.23 -34.49 -12.38
N TYR A 18 -10.67 -34.48 -13.61
CA TYR A 18 -9.84 -33.37 -14.08
C TYR A 18 -10.62 -32.07 -14.24
N ILE A 19 -11.86 -32.12 -14.74
CA ILE A 19 -12.73 -30.93 -14.82
C ILE A 19 -13.08 -30.43 -13.41
N SER A 20 -13.35 -31.31 -12.45
CA SER A 20 -13.61 -30.91 -11.07
C SER A 20 -12.39 -30.25 -10.43
N ALA A 21 -11.20 -30.82 -10.58
CA ALA A 21 -9.95 -30.26 -10.07
C ALA A 21 -9.60 -28.91 -10.74
N PHE A 22 -9.85 -28.77 -12.05
CA PHE A 22 -9.69 -27.49 -12.75
C PHE A 22 -10.69 -26.43 -12.28
N LEU A 23 -11.94 -26.79 -12.01
CA LEU A 23 -12.95 -25.88 -11.47
C LEU A 23 -12.64 -25.46 -10.02
N TYR A 24 -12.05 -26.34 -9.19
CA TYR A 24 -11.55 -25.94 -7.86
C TYR A 24 -10.32 -25.04 -7.94
N PHE A 25 -9.50 -25.16 -8.98
CA PHE A 25 -8.33 -24.29 -9.19
C PHE A 25 -8.70 -22.92 -9.77
N THR A 26 -9.83 -22.82 -10.49
CA THR A 26 -10.36 -21.52 -10.91
C THR A 26 -11.07 -20.81 -9.76
N CYS A 27 -10.43 -19.75 -9.29
CA CYS A 27 -11.08 -18.58 -8.71
C CYS A 27 -11.48 -18.65 -7.24
N ASN A 28 -10.52 -18.91 -6.33
CA ASN A 28 -10.50 -18.11 -5.10
C ASN A 28 -9.66 -16.84 -5.36
N THR A 29 -10.18 -15.95 -6.22
CA THR A 29 -9.74 -14.56 -6.14
C THR A 29 -10.44 -13.95 -4.95
N GLU A 30 -9.87 -14.13 -3.76
CA GLU A 30 -10.21 -13.25 -2.65
C GLU A 30 -10.00 -11.82 -3.17
N ARG A 31 -11.10 -11.09 -3.35
CA ARG A 31 -11.07 -9.69 -3.76
C ARG A 31 -10.24 -8.97 -2.71
N VAL A 32 -8.97 -8.67 -3.01
CA VAL A 32 -8.14 -7.81 -2.18
C VAL A 32 -8.84 -6.45 -2.17
N LYS A 33 -9.59 -6.18 -1.10
CA LYS A 33 -10.34 -4.94 -0.94
C LYS A 33 -9.34 -3.80 -0.81
N MET A 34 -9.05 -3.15 -1.92
CA MET A 34 -8.24 -1.94 -2.00
C MET A 34 -9.05 -0.76 -1.44
N SER A 35 -8.40 0.05 -0.60
CA SER A 35 -8.96 1.27 -0.01
C SER A 35 -8.18 2.48 -0.49
N SER A 36 -8.89 3.59 -0.71
CA SER A 36 -8.33 4.88 -1.10
C SER A 36 -8.48 5.87 0.04
N TYR A 37 -7.43 6.62 0.34
CA TYR A 37 -7.41 7.62 1.40
C TYR A 37 -7.06 9.01 0.83
N THR A 38 -7.82 10.02 1.22
CA THR A 38 -7.49 11.44 0.96
C THR A 38 -7.40 12.13 2.31
N SER A 39 -6.26 12.73 2.62
CA SER A 39 -6.01 13.30 3.95
C SER A 39 -5.36 14.67 3.83
N ASN A 40 -5.90 15.64 4.57
CA ASN A 40 -5.21 16.90 4.87
C ASN A 40 -4.46 16.70 6.18
N LEU A 41 -3.13 16.89 6.18
CA LEU A 41 -2.31 16.63 7.36
C LEU A 41 -2.68 17.55 8.54
N GLN A 42 -3.02 18.80 8.28
CA GLN A 42 -3.33 19.81 9.30
C GLN A 42 -4.56 19.44 10.14
N HIS A 43 -5.50 18.66 9.60
CA HIS A 43 -6.65 18.16 10.37
C HIS A 43 -6.25 17.21 11.52
N PHE A 44 -5.03 16.67 11.50
CA PHE A 44 -4.49 15.79 12.53
C PHE A 44 -3.58 16.51 13.52
N LEU A 45 -3.31 17.80 13.31
CA LEU A 45 -2.34 18.57 14.09
C LEU A 45 -3.07 19.63 14.93
N ASP A 46 -2.47 19.97 16.07
CA ASP A 46 -2.87 21.10 16.88
C ASP A 46 -2.27 22.42 16.37
N LYS A 47 -2.56 23.52 17.07
CA LYS A 47 -2.06 24.85 16.77
C LYS A 47 -0.52 24.99 16.82
N ASN A 48 0.17 24.07 17.50
CA ASN A 48 1.64 24.05 17.58
C ASN A 48 2.24 23.18 16.47
N GLY A 49 1.42 22.52 15.66
CA GLY A 49 1.83 21.58 14.64
C GLY A 49 2.12 20.17 15.17
N ASP A 50 1.68 19.84 16.39
CA ASP A 50 1.89 18.53 17.00
C ASP A 50 0.64 17.65 16.90
N ILE A 51 0.78 16.33 16.99
CA ILE A 51 -0.38 15.43 17.09
C ILE A 51 -0.99 15.58 18.50
N PRO A 52 -2.26 16.00 18.65
CA PRO A 52 -2.86 16.28 19.96
C PRO A 52 -2.84 15.06 20.89
N LEU A 53 -2.63 15.30 22.19
CA LEU A 53 -2.62 14.22 23.19
C LEU A 53 -4.02 13.66 23.52
N ASP A 54 -5.09 14.34 23.13
CA ASP A 54 -6.49 13.98 23.36
C ASP A 54 -7.19 13.44 22.09
N ILE A 55 -6.49 13.34 20.96
CA ILE A 55 -7.06 12.75 19.73
C ILE A 55 -7.42 11.28 19.94
N HIS A 56 -8.53 10.85 19.32
CA HIS A 56 -9.00 9.46 19.35
C HIS A 56 -7.89 8.47 18.94
N PRO A 57 -7.76 7.28 19.57
CA PRO A 57 -6.65 6.35 19.31
C PRO A 57 -6.44 5.99 17.85
N GLU A 58 -7.51 5.70 17.10
CA GLU A 58 -7.41 5.41 15.65
C GLU A 58 -6.97 6.64 14.84
N GLY A 59 -7.42 7.84 15.25
CA GLY A 59 -6.98 9.10 14.67
C GLY A 59 -5.49 9.33 14.90
N ARG A 60 -5.00 9.05 16.12
CA ARG A 60 -3.56 9.09 16.44
C ARG A 60 -2.77 8.13 15.58
N LYS A 61 -3.25 6.89 15.43
CA LYS A 61 -2.58 5.86 14.63
C LYS A 61 -2.44 6.28 13.17
N MET A 62 -3.51 6.86 12.60
CA MET A 62 -3.47 7.45 11.26
C MET A 62 -2.53 8.64 11.18
N ALA A 63 -2.62 9.60 12.10
CA ALA A 63 -1.74 10.77 12.16
C ALA A 63 -0.26 10.37 12.21
N SER A 64 0.11 9.43 13.09
CA SER A 64 1.49 8.92 13.20
C SER A 64 1.96 8.23 11.92
N PHE A 65 1.08 7.53 11.22
CA PHE A 65 1.41 6.92 9.94
C PHE A 65 1.64 7.98 8.85
N LEU A 66 0.71 8.93 8.69
CA LEU A 66 0.79 9.97 7.67
C LEU A 66 2.03 10.85 7.87
N THR A 67 2.27 11.31 9.11
CA THR A 67 3.48 12.08 9.45
C THR A 67 4.77 11.31 9.19
N SER A 68 4.79 10.00 9.45
CA SER A 68 5.94 9.14 9.09
C SER A 68 6.13 9.03 7.57
N VAL A 69 5.05 8.95 6.79
CA VAL A 69 5.13 8.96 5.32
C VAL A 69 5.74 10.28 4.85
N VAL A 70 5.26 11.42 5.38
CA VAL A 70 5.78 12.75 5.05
C VAL A 70 7.28 12.84 5.35
N ASP A 71 7.70 12.46 6.56
CA ASP A 71 9.11 12.48 6.98
C ASP A 71 10.00 11.69 6.02
N ARG A 72 9.61 10.45 5.70
CA ARG A 72 10.42 9.55 4.87
C ARG A 72 10.47 9.97 3.40
N VAL A 73 9.34 10.43 2.85
CA VAL A 73 9.26 10.81 1.44
C VAL A 73 9.97 12.14 1.19
N THR A 74 9.74 13.14 2.05
CA THR A 74 10.34 14.48 1.89
C THR A 74 11.85 14.49 2.17
N ALA A 75 12.35 13.57 3.01
CA ALA A 75 13.79 13.44 3.28
C ALA A 75 14.62 13.12 2.03
N SER A 76 14.02 12.54 0.98
CA SER A 76 14.70 12.19 -0.27
C SER A 76 14.57 13.26 -1.37
N PHE A 77 13.76 14.30 -1.16
CA PHE A 77 13.61 15.41 -2.09
C PHE A 77 14.81 16.38 -2.01
N PRO A 78 15.22 17.07 -3.10
CA PRO A 78 14.75 16.96 -4.49
C PRO A 78 15.46 15.86 -5.31
N PHE A 79 16.24 15.00 -4.65
CA PHE A 79 17.18 14.09 -5.32
C PHE A 79 16.50 12.92 -6.03
N VAL A 80 15.32 12.50 -5.57
CA VAL A 80 14.57 11.37 -6.13
C VAL A 80 13.21 11.85 -6.64
N ARG A 81 12.94 11.66 -7.94
CA ARG A 81 11.65 11.99 -8.59
C ARG A 81 10.74 10.77 -8.79
N GLU A 82 11.18 9.59 -8.38
CA GLU A 82 10.44 8.33 -8.46
C GLU A 82 9.85 7.93 -7.10
N PHE A 83 9.15 6.80 -7.05
CA PHE A 83 8.67 6.21 -5.81
C PHE A 83 9.80 5.83 -4.86
N ILE A 84 9.76 6.41 -3.66
CA ILE A 84 10.70 6.16 -2.57
C ILE A 84 10.17 5.04 -1.69
N LYS A 85 11.02 4.07 -1.36
CA LYS A 85 10.73 3.07 -0.33
C LYS A 85 10.85 3.73 1.05
N THR A 86 9.73 3.86 1.75
CA THR A 86 9.67 4.57 3.03
C THR A 86 10.20 3.76 4.21
N GLY A 87 10.30 2.43 4.06
CA GLY A 87 10.58 1.50 5.15
C GLY A 87 9.39 1.25 6.08
N LEU A 88 8.25 1.90 5.84
CA LEU A 88 7.02 1.73 6.62
C LEU A 88 6.25 0.48 6.18
N LYS A 89 5.51 -0.12 7.13
CA LYS A 89 4.58 -1.21 6.88
C LYS A 89 3.16 -0.68 6.72
N CYS A 90 2.34 -1.38 5.94
CA CYS A 90 0.92 -1.11 5.81
C CYS A 90 0.21 -1.12 7.17
N MET A 91 -0.73 -0.19 7.38
CA MET A 91 -1.53 -0.10 8.60
C MET A 91 -2.62 -1.18 8.72
N LYS A 92 -3.00 -1.81 7.60
CA LYS A 92 -4.07 -2.80 7.55
C LYS A 92 -3.64 -4.07 8.27
N THR A 93 -4.47 -4.54 9.19
CA THR A 93 -4.16 -5.64 10.14
C THR A 93 -3.55 -6.88 9.48
N ASP A 94 -4.09 -7.31 8.35
CA ASP A 94 -3.64 -8.52 7.65
C ASP A 94 -2.65 -8.25 6.50
N CYS A 95 -2.12 -7.02 6.43
CA CYS A 95 -1.16 -6.63 5.41
C CYS A 95 0.19 -6.23 6.03
N ARG A 96 1.24 -6.91 5.58
CA ARG A 96 2.64 -6.57 5.93
C ARG A 96 3.40 -5.95 4.77
N GLY A 97 2.70 -5.44 3.76
CA GLY A 97 3.31 -4.84 2.58
C GLY A 97 4.08 -3.56 2.90
N ALA A 98 5.15 -3.31 2.16
CA ALA A 98 5.92 -2.08 2.27
C ALA A 98 5.17 -0.90 1.65
N ILE A 99 5.34 0.29 2.23
CA ILE A 99 4.82 1.54 1.69
C ILE A 99 5.87 2.23 0.83
N ILE A 100 5.47 2.61 -0.37
CA ILE A 100 6.21 3.50 -1.25
C ILE A 100 5.47 4.84 -1.35
N GLY A 101 6.19 5.92 -1.62
CA GLY A 101 5.56 7.22 -1.84
C GLY A 101 6.41 8.18 -2.67
N HIS A 102 5.77 9.21 -3.22
CA HIS A 102 6.41 10.26 -4.01
C HIS A 102 5.54 11.52 -4.04
N PHE A 103 6.13 12.61 -4.52
CA PHE A 103 5.45 13.85 -4.88
C PHE A 103 6.27 14.53 -5.98
N ARG A 104 5.65 15.33 -6.86
CA ARG A 104 6.38 15.93 -8.00
C ARG A 104 7.11 17.20 -7.62
N ASN A 105 6.49 18.03 -6.80
CA ASN A 105 7.03 19.30 -6.31
C ASN A 105 6.36 19.69 -4.98
N GLU A 106 6.96 20.63 -4.26
CA GLU A 106 6.53 21.04 -2.92
C GLU A 106 5.08 21.56 -2.83
N ASN A 107 4.43 21.91 -3.94
CA ASN A 107 3.03 22.37 -3.95
C ASN A 107 2.02 21.23 -4.18
N GLU A 108 2.50 20.01 -4.44
CA GLU A 108 1.65 18.85 -4.70
C GLU A 108 1.45 17.95 -3.47
N PRO A 109 0.33 17.21 -3.40
CA PRO A 109 0.14 16.19 -2.39
C PRO A 109 1.20 15.08 -2.49
N ILE A 110 1.57 14.50 -1.34
CA ILE A 110 2.33 13.26 -1.31
C ILE A 110 1.39 12.10 -1.61
N VAL A 111 1.74 11.28 -2.60
CA VAL A 111 1.03 10.05 -2.93
C VAL A 111 1.77 8.87 -2.33
N TRP A 112 1.06 8.00 -1.62
CA TRP A 112 1.61 6.76 -1.05
C TRP A 112 0.78 5.54 -1.47
N GLN A 113 1.43 4.38 -1.50
CA GLN A 113 0.79 3.11 -1.85
C GLN A 113 1.46 1.95 -1.11
N CYS A 114 0.66 0.96 -0.71
CA CYS A 114 1.15 -0.33 -0.27
C CYS A 114 1.41 -1.26 -1.45
N MET A 115 2.61 -1.83 -1.54
CA MET A 115 3.00 -2.74 -2.62
C MET A 115 2.32 -4.12 -2.58
N LYS A 116 1.54 -4.44 -1.52
CA LYS A 116 0.92 -5.77 -1.36
C LYS A 116 -0.60 -5.76 -1.50
N CYS A 117 -1.30 -4.93 -0.72
CA CYS A 117 -2.76 -4.84 -0.78
C CYS A 117 -3.26 -3.73 -1.71
N SER A 118 -2.34 -2.97 -2.31
CA SER A 118 -2.63 -1.82 -3.17
C SER A 118 -3.38 -0.68 -2.51
N ASP A 119 -3.63 -0.70 -1.20
CA ASP A 119 -4.17 0.45 -0.47
C ASP A 119 -3.29 1.67 -0.73
N PHE A 120 -3.89 2.81 -1.02
CA PHE A 120 -3.18 4.00 -1.47
C PHE A 120 -3.84 5.26 -0.95
N GLY A 121 -3.11 6.36 -0.95
CA GLY A 121 -3.70 7.64 -0.61
C GLY A 121 -2.85 8.84 -0.97
N SER A 122 -3.45 10.01 -0.76
CA SER A 122 -2.82 11.30 -0.91
C SER A 122 -2.82 12.07 0.42
N ILE A 123 -1.76 12.84 0.64
CA ILE A 123 -1.57 13.71 1.81
C ILE A 123 -1.37 15.13 1.29
N SER A 124 -2.34 16.01 1.55
CA SER A 124 -2.23 17.44 1.28
C SER A 124 -1.79 18.22 2.52
N ASP A 125 -1.38 19.47 2.31
CA ASP A 125 -1.11 20.45 3.38
C ASP A 125 -0.06 19.96 4.40
N TRP A 126 0.91 19.18 3.92
CA TRP A 126 1.99 18.61 4.72
C TRP A 126 3.18 19.57 4.88
N GLN A 127 3.26 20.58 4.01
CA GLN A 127 4.33 21.56 3.95
C GLN A 127 4.41 22.35 5.25
N ASN A 128 5.63 22.74 5.63
CA ASN A 128 5.93 23.49 6.86
C ASN A 128 5.55 22.78 8.17
N SER A 129 5.13 21.51 8.12
CA SER A 129 4.96 20.69 9.33
C SER A 129 6.32 20.27 9.90
N HIS A 130 6.36 19.83 11.16
CA HIS A 130 7.60 19.33 11.81
C HIS A 130 8.22 18.12 11.07
N TRP A 131 7.40 17.43 10.28
CA TRP A 131 7.77 16.26 9.49
C TRP A 131 8.19 16.59 8.06
N ASP A 132 8.05 17.84 7.61
CA ASP A 132 8.57 18.28 6.32
C ASP A 132 10.10 18.39 6.36
N LYS A 133 10.77 17.49 5.62
CA LYS A 133 12.23 17.47 5.48
C LYS A 133 12.72 18.05 4.15
N ALA A 134 11.83 18.51 3.27
CA ALA A 134 12.20 19.14 2.01
C ALA A 134 12.79 20.54 2.26
N THR A 135 12.14 21.34 3.12
CA THR A 135 12.55 22.71 3.45
C THR A 135 13.85 22.81 4.26
N ASN A 136 14.17 21.78 5.05
CA ASN A 136 15.37 21.70 5.88
C ASN A 136 16.69 21.65 5.09
N LYS A 137 16.63 21.49 3.76
CA LYS A 137 17.82 21.43 2.89
C LYS A 137 18.21 22.77 2.29
N ILE A 138 17.29 23.74 2.18
CA ILE A 138 17.60 25.08 1.67
C ILE A 138 18.45 25.86 2.69
N LYS A 139 18.23 25.62 3.99
CA LYS A 139 18.98 26.29 5.08
C LYS A 139 20.38 25.74 5.34
N LYS A 140 20.79 24.63 4.71
CA LYS A 140 22.11 24.00 4.93
C LYS A 140 23.16 24.36 3.88
N THR A 141 22.88 25.32 3.01
CA THR A 141 23.77 25.77 1.93
C THR A 141 24.14 27.25 2.06
N VAL A 142 24.36 27.71 3.30
CA VAL A 142 24.95 29.03 3.60
C VAL A 142 26.14 28.85 4.52
#